data_AF-W8BZJ6-F1
#
_entry.id   AF-W8BZJ6-F1
#
_cell.length_a   1.000
_cell.length_b   1.000
_cell.length_c   1.000
_cell.angle_alpha   90.00
_cell.angle_beta   90.00
_cell.angle_gamma   90.00
#
_symmetry.space_group_name_H-M   'P 1'
#
loop_
_entity.id
_entity.type
_entity.pdbx_description
1 polymer ?
#
loop_
_entity_poly.entity_id
_entity_poly.type
_entity_poly.pdbx_seq_one_letter_code
_entity_poly.pdbx_strand_id
1 'polypeptide(L)'
;MAENRSSAQSEFGNITRLQEDYSMTMDHDADPNTQESRDDSTHTPNSSAHNTDEDDDSGDGRSSTALASSSTLSYKERRREAHTQAEQKRRDAIKKGYDSLQELVPTCQQNDSASGYKLSKALILQKSIDYIGYLNLQKKKQEEDSAALQKEVAALRIIQHSYEHMLQHQQANPGPEEARLTDEAKFQVFQAIMDEMFETFQNIPMDNFKQLTTGVIPWLEEYCKPHILRSILSRTLQQMSHAQVQDKQKQQQQDNEGFS
;
A
#
# COMPACT_ATOMS: atom_id res chain seq x y z
N MET A 1 22.63 -0.80 47.57
CA MET A 1 21.70 -1.58 46.72
C MET A 1 20.34 -0.89 46.69
N ALA A 2 20.18 0.22 45.95
CA ALA A 2 18.87 0.89 45.87
C ALA A 2 18.65 1.80 44.65
N GLU A 3 19.48 1.75 43.59
CA GLU A 3 19.34 2.70 42.46
C GLU A 3 18.99 2.06 41.11
N ASN A 4 18.97 0.73 40.98
CA ASN A 4 18.72 0.06 39.70
C ASN A 4 17.26 -0.34 39.42
N ARG A 5 16.28 0.12 40.21
CA ARG A 5 14.86 -0.21 40.00
C ARG A 5 14.05 0.86 39.26
N SER A 6 14.62 2.06 39.04
CA SER A 6 13.86 3.18 38.46
C SER A 6 13.85 3.21 36.92
N SER A 7 14.83 2.60 36.24
CA SER A 7 14.91 2.66 34.76
C SER A 7 13.94 1.69 34.07
N ALA A 8 13.75 0.50 34.63
CA ALA A 8 12.87 -0.51 34.03
C ALA A 8 11.38 -0.11 34.03
N GLN A 9 10.92 0.73 34.97
CA GLN A 9 9.53 1.20 34.98
C GLN A 9 9.24 2.31 33.96
N SER A 10 10.27 3.02 33.47
CA SER A 10 10.13 4.01 32.40
C SER A 10 10.06 3.38 31.00
N GLU A 11 10.69 2.22 30.81
CA GLU A 11 10.79 1.55 29.50
C GLU A 11 9.51 0.80 29.13
N PHE A 12 8.84 0.17 30.10
CA PHE A 12 7.51 -0.44 29.88
C PHE A 12 6.44 0.61 29.54
N GLY A 13 6.50 1.80 30.17
CA GLY A 13 5.56 2.89 29.89
C GLY A 13 5.62 3.41 28.46
N ASN A 14 6.82 3.42 27.84
CA ASN A 14 6.97 3.87 26.45
C ASN A 14 6.51 2.82 25.43
N ILE A 15 6.66 1.53 25.74
CA ILE A 15 6.15 0.43 24.88
C ILE A 15 4.62 0.41 24.91
N THR A 16 3.99 0.60 26.08
CA THR A 16 2.52 0.64 26.19
C THR A 16 1.94 1.91 25.56
N ARG A 17 2.60 3.07 25.72
CA ARG A 17 2.14 4.34 25.14
C ARG A 17 2.22 4.36 23.61
N LEU A 18 3.22 3.71 23.02
CA LEU A 18 3.28 3.54 21.57
C LEU A 18 2.28 2.49 21.06
N GLN A 19 1.92 1.49 21.86
CA GLN A 19 0.85 0.54 21.52
C GLN A 19 -0.55 1.20 21.59
N GLU A 20 -0.76 2.15 22.52
CA GLU A 20 -1.98 2.98 22.59
C GLU A 20 -2.06 3.97 21.42
N ASP A 21 -0.97 4.67 21.08
CA ASP A 21 -0.89 5.56 19.90
C ASP A 21 -1.02 4.78 18.58
N TYR A 22 -0.59 3.51 18.53
CA TYR A 22 -0.77 2.63 17.37
C TYR A 22 -2.18 2.03 17.29
N SER A 23 -2.87 1.84 18.42
CA SER A 23 -4.29 1.43 18.45
C SER A 23 -5.24 2.55 18.02
N MET A 24 -4.86 3.81 18.28
CA MET A 24 -5.67 4.99 17.95
C MET A 24 -5.72 5.31 16.44
N THR A 25 -4.89 4.64 15.62
CA THR A 25 -4.85 4.82 14.17
C THR A 25 -5.52 3.68 13.38
N MET A 26 -6.16 2.74 14.09
CA MET A 26 -6.84 1.58 13.52
C MET A 26 -8.37 1.60 13.75
N ASP A 27 -8.99 2.77 13.86
CA ASP A 27 -10.46 2.89 13.88
C ASP A 27 -10.97 4.13 13.13
N HIS A 28 -11.08 4.02 11.80
CA HIS A 28 -12.28 4.44 11.05
C HIS A 28 -12.18 3.92 9.62
N ASP A 29 -12.86 2.79 9.36
CA ASP A 29 -13.67 2.58 8.15
C ASP A 29 -14.61 1.40 8.43
N ALA A 30 -15.42 1.56 9.48
CA ALA A 30 -16.70 0.88 9.55
C ALA A 30 -17.62 1.60 8.56
N ASP A 31 -17.96 0.93 7.47
CA ASP A 31 -19.03 1.32 6.53
C ASP A 31 -20.34 1.58 7.30
N PRO A 32 -20.93 2.79 7.21
CA PRO A 32 -22.31 2.99 7.57
C PRO A 32 -23.01 3.68 6.41
N ASN A 33 -23.44 2.93 5.39
CA ASN A 33 -24.53 3.42 4.56
C ASN A 33 -25.63 2.38 4.38
N THR A 34 -26.40 2.20 5.45
CA THR A 34 -27.86 2.06 5.33
C THR A 34 -28.48 3.25 6.07
N GLN A 35 -29.49 3.86 5.44
CA GLN A 35 -30.42 4.86 5.98
C GLN A 35 -30.09 6.35 5.75
N GLU A 36 -30.48 6.83 4.56
CA GLU A 36 -30.55 8.26 4.23
C GLU A 36 -31.96 8.80 4.55
N SER A 37 -32.06 9.77 5.47
CA SER A 37 -33.17 10.74 5.53
C SER A 37 -32.90 11.92 6.49
N ARG A 38 -32.85 13.11 5.88
CA ARG A 38 -33.34 14.44 6.32
C ARG A 38 -32.35 15.54 6.75
N ASP A 39 -32.57 16.67 6.05
CA ASP A 39 -32.34 18.10 6.33
C ASP A 39 -30.91 18.62 6.53
N ASP A 40 -30.41 19.39 5.55
CA ASP A 40 -30.37 20.87 5.66
C ASP A 40 -30.01 21.54 4.32
N SER A 41 -30.55 22.74 4.15
CA SER A 41 -30.62 23.59 2.97
C SER A 41 -29.31 24.27 2.61
N THR A 42 -28.96 24.29 1.32
CA THR A 42 -28.37 25.48 0.71
C THR A 42 -28.90 25.68 -0.71
N HIS A 43 -29.21 26.95 -0.97
CA HIS A 43 -29.96 27.43 -2.12
C HIS A 43 -29.24 27.23 -3.46
N THR A 44 -29.88 26.48 -4.34
CA THR A 44 -29.87 26.77 -5.78
C THR A 44 -31.32 26.93 -6.19
N PRO A 45 -31.77 28.08 -6.73
CA PRO A 45 -33.13 28.18 -7.23
C PRO A 45 -33.18 27.36 -8.53
N ASN A 46 -33.52 26.09 -8.38
CA ASN A 46 -34.08 25.29 -9.45
C ASN A 46 -35.42 25.94 -9.79
N SER A 47 -35.42 26.78 -10.82
CA SER A 47 -36.66 27.27 -11.42
C SER A 47 -37.34 26.10 -12.12
N SER A 48 -38.04 25.28 -11.34
CA SER A 48 -39.17 24.51 -11.83
C SER A 48 -40.17 25.53 -12.33
N ALA A 49 -40.22 25.71 -13.65
CA ALA A 49 -41.33 26.37 -14.31
C ALA A 49 -42.57 25.50 -14.09
N HIS A 50 -43.21 25.69 -12.94
CA HIS A 50 -44.60 25.32 -12.72
C HIS A 50 -45.41 26.19 -13.69
N ASN A 51 -45.61 25.70 -14.90
CA ASN A 51 -46.61 26.27 -15.79
C ASN A 51 -47.95 25.74 -15.29
N THR A 52 -48.50 26.37 -14.26
CA THR A 52 -49.93 26.29 -13.99
C THR A 52 -50.60 26.96 -15.16
N ASP A 53 -51.14 26.13 -16.03
CA ASP A 53 -52.06 26.48 -17.10
C ASP A 53 -53.37 26.89 -16.41
N GLU A 54 -53.46 28.16 -16.01
CA GLU A 54 -54.74 28.75 -15.64
C GLU A 54 -55.36 29.31 -16.92
N ASP A 55 -56.17 28.48 -17.57
CA ASP A 55 -57.15 28.91 -18.56
C ASP A 55 -58.20 29.79 -17.84
N ASP A 56 -57.98 31.10 -17.79
CA ASP A 56 -59.06 32.06 -17.55
C ASP A 56 -59.69 32.44 -18.90
N ASP A 57 -60.63 31.60 -19.34
CA ASP A 57 -61.64 31.94 -20.34
C ASP A 57 -62.74 32.78 -19.68
N SER A 58 -62.43 34.05 -19.38
CA SER A 58 -63.42 35.04 -19.02
C SER A 58 -63.92 35.74 -20.29
N GLY A 59 -64.93 35.13 -20.92
CA GLY A 59 -65.72 35.77 -21.95
C GLY A 59 -66.67 36.82 -21.38
N ASP A 60 -66.44 38.09 -21.68
CA ASP A 60 -67.53 39.05 -21.89
C ASP A 60 -67.17 40.12 -22.93
N GLY A 61 -67.88 40.06 -24.05
CA GLY A 61 -68.57 41.22 -24.59
C GLY A 61 -67.78 42.45 -25.06
N ARG A 62 -67.65 42.50 -26.40
CA ARG A 62 -67.93 43.67 -27.26
C ARG A 62 -66.75 44.59 -27.64
N SER A 63 -66.45 44.52 -28.94
CA SER A 63 -65.89 45.60 -29.79
C SER A 63 -64.39 45.94 -29.66
N SER A 64 -63.49 45.03 -30.08
CA SER A 64 -62.17 45.36 -30.67
C SER A 64 -61.46 44.11 -31.26
N THR A 65 -62.20 43.31 -32.03
CA THR A 65 -61.95 41.87 -32.24
C THR A 65 -60.79 41.48 -33.18
N ALA A 66 -60.03 42.41 -33.75
CA ALA A 66 -58.92 42.10 -34.67
C ALA A 66 -57.52 42.41 -34.09
N LEU A 67 -57.40 43.42 -33.22
CA LEU A 67 -56.08 43.86 -32.71
C LEU A 67 -55.67 43.15 -31.41
N ALA A 68 -56.63 42.88 -30.51
CA ALA A 68 -56.40 42.14 -29.27
C ALA A 68 -56.21 40.62 -29.51
N SER A 69 -56.87 40.09 -30.54
CA SER A 69 -56.65 38.72 -31.02
C SER A 69 -55.26 38.56 -31.65
N SER A 70 -54.79 39.55 -32.43
CA SER A 70 -53.44 39.56 -32.99
C SER A 70 -52.33 39.64 -31.91
N SER A 71 -52.51 40.46 -30.87
CA SER A 71 -51.53 40.60 -29.78
C SER A 71 -51.46 39.37 -28.86
N THR A 72 -52.61 38.75 -28.54
CA THR A 72 -52.66 37.51 -27.77
C THR A 72 -52.11 36.31 -28.56
N LEU A 73 -52.34 36.26 -29.89
CA LEU A 73 -51.70 35.30 -30.78
C LEU A 73 -50.18 35.50 -30.82
N SER A 74 -49.70 36.75 -30.92
CA SER A 74 -48.26 37.08 -30.88
C SER A 74 -47.59 36.70 -29.54
N TYR A 75 -48.30 36.85 -28.42
CA TYR A 75 -47.80 36.42 -27.10
C TYR A 75 -47.74 34.89 -26.99
N LYS A 76 -48.78 34.17 -27.46
CA LYS A 76 -48.78 32.71 -27.54
C LYS A 76 -47.66 32.20 -28.46
N GLU A 77 -47.40 32.87 -29.57
CA GLU A 77 -46.29 32.57 -30.49
C GLU A 77 -44.92 32.75 -29.81
N ARG A 78 -44.68 33.90 -29.17
CA ARG A 78 -43.44 34.17 -28.43
C ARG A 78 -43.18 33.12 -27.34
N ARG A 79 -44.23 32.65 -26.66
CA ARG A 79 -44.13 31.60 -25.64
C ARG A 79 -43.74 30.25 -26.25
N ARG A 80 -44.33 29.89 -27.40
CA ARG A 80 -43.96 28.68 -28.16
C ARG A 80 -42.51 28.73 -28.65
N GLU A 81 -42.06 29.88 -29.15
CA GLU A 81 -40.68 30.08 -29.59
C GLU A 81 -39.68 29.93 -28.44
N ALA A 82 -39.95 30.56 -27.29
CA ALA A 82 -39.11 30.44 -26.10
C ALA A 82 -39.04 28.99 -25.60
N HIS A 83 -40.17 28.28 -25.59
CA HIS A 83 -40.23 26.86 -25.22
C HIS A 83 -39.40 25.99 -26.19
N THR A 84 -39.53 26.23 -27.49
CA THR A 84 -38.75 25.52 -28.52
C THR A 84 -37.26 25.77 -28.36
N GLN A 85 -36.85 27.03 -28.12
CA GLN A 85 -35.45 27.40 -27.89
C GLN A 85 -34.88 26.72 -26.64
N ALA A 86 -35.64 26.69 -25.54
CA ALA A 86 -35.23 26.03 -24.31
C ALA A 86 -35.04 24.51 -24.51
N GLU A 87 -35.96 23.85 -25.20
CA GLU A 87 -35.85 22.41 -25.50
C GLU A 87 -34.69 22.11 -26.48
N GLN A 88 -34.45 22.98 -27.47
CA GLN A 88 -33.28 22.84 -28.34
C GLN A 88 -31.98 22.93 -27.55
N LYS A 89 -31.84 23.93 -26.68
CA LYS A 89 -30.67 24.07 -25.79
C LYS A 89 -30.48 22.84 -24.91
N ARG A 90 -31.56 22.27 -24.36
CA ARG A 90 -31.52 21.02 -23.60
C ARG A 90 -31.04 19.84 -24.46
N ARG A 91 -31.53 19.71 -25.69
CA ARG A 91 -31.10 18.66 -26.63
C ARG A 91 -29.64 18.78 -27.03
N ASP A 92 -29.17 20.01 -27.25
CA ASP A 92 -27.77 20.29 -27.59
C ASP A 92 -26.84 19.95 -26.42
N ALA A 93 -27.24 20.25 -25.19
CA ALA A 93 -26.49 19.86 -23.99
C ALA A 93 -26.40 18.33 -23.84
N ILE A 94 -27.50 17.60 -24.08
CA ILE A 94 -27.51 16.13 -24.06
C ILE A 94 -26.61 15.58 -25.17
N LYS A 95 -26.70 16.14 -26.39
CA LYS A 95 -25.86 15.74 -27.52
C LYS A 95 -24.38 15.89 -27.17
N LYS A 96 -23.99 17.03 -26.61
CA LYS A 96 -22.61 17.27 -26.13
C LYS A 96 -22.19 16.25 -25.07
N GLY A 97 -23.09 15.86 -24.16
CA GLY A 97 -22.83 14.80 -23.18
C GLY A 97 -22.52 13.44 -23.82
N TYR A 98 -23.22 13.07 -24.89
CA TYR A 98 -22.91 11.85 -25.66
C TYR A 98 -21.56 11.93 -26.36
N ASP A 99 -21.24 13.08 -26.97
CA ASP A 99 -19.95 13.29 -27.63
C ASP A 99 -18.80 13.14 -26.62
N SER A 100 -18.92 13.72 -25.41
CA SER A 100 -17.93 13.54 -24.33
C SER A 100 -17.85 12.10 -23.80
N LEU A 101 -18.98 11.37 -23.70
CA LEU A 101 -18.94 9.96 -23.31
C LEU A 101 -18.19 9.10 -24.33
N GLN A 102 -18.34 9.38 -25.63
CA GLN A 102 -17.58 8.67 -26.66
C GLN A 102 -16.07 8.91 -26.55
N GLU A 103 -15.66 10.12 -26.17
CA GLU A 103 -14.26 10.45 -25.91
C GLU A 103 -13.70 9.80 -24.64
N LEU A 104 -14.49 9.65 -23.58
CA LEU A 104 -14.00 9.07 -22.32
C LEU A 104 -13.96 7.54 -22.34
N VAL A 105 -14.83 6.88 -23.12
CA VAL A 105 -14.96 5.43 -23.15
C VAL A 105 -14.11 4.84 -24.27
N PRO A 106 -12.99 4.13 -23.99
CA PRO A 106 -12.05 3.67 -25.01
C PRO A 106 -12.71 2.76 -26.07
N THR A 107 -13.68 1.95 -25.65
CA THR A 107 -14.40 1.03 -26.53
C THR A 107 -15.41 1.71 -27.46
N CYS A 108 -15.70 3.00 -27.23
CA CYS A 108 -16.46 3.85 -28.15
C CYS A 108 -15.53 4.48 -29.21
N GLN A 109 -14.33 4.91 -28.82
CA GLN A 109 -13.36 5.55 -29.73
C GLN A 109 -12.87 4.62 -30.86
N GLN A 110 -12.74 3.31 -30.58
CA GLN A 110 -12.19 2.34 -31.55
C GLN A 110 -13.04 2.17 -32.82
N ASN A 111 -14.34 2.51 -32.79
CA ASN A 111 -15.25 2.30 -33.93
C ASN A 111 -15.39 3.51 -34.87
N ASP A 112 -15.09 4.72 -34.39
CA ASP A 112 -15.36 5.96 -35.13
C ASP A 112 -14.20 6.37 -36.07
N SER A 113 -12.96 5.97 -35.77
CA SER A 113 -11.78 6.48 -36.50
C SER A 113 -11.57 5.90 -37.91
N ALA A 114 -12.25 4.79 -38.27
CA ALA A 114 -12.02 4.10 -39.53
C ALA A 114 -13.26 3.82 -40.39
N SER A 115 -14.48 3.84 -39.83
CA SER A 115 -15.69 3.41 -40.57
C SER A 115 -16.70 4.53 -40.89
N GLY A 116 -16.54 5.72 -40.33
CA GLY A 116 -17.51 6.83 -40.48
C GLY A 116 -18.90 6.52 -39.90
N TYR A 117 -19.07 5.39 -39.20
CA TYR A 117 -20.33 4.94 -38.63
C TYR A 117 -20.49 5.40 -37.19
N LYS A 118 -21.41 6.35 -36.98
CA LYS A 118 -21.73 6.88 -35.65
C LYS A 118 -22.39 5.80 -34.78
N LEU A 119 -21.83 5.55 -33.60
CA LEU A 119 -22.41 4.62 -32.63
C LEU A 119 -23.82 5.06 -32.20
N SER A 120 -24.70 4.09 -31.96
CA SER A 120 -26.04 4.37 -31.46
C SER A 120 -26.01 4.85 -30.00
N LYS A 121 -26.95 5.72 -29.61
CA LYS A 121 -27.06 6.22 -28.23
C LYS A 121 -27.13 5.10 -27.20
N ALA A 122 -27.93 4.06 -27.48
CA ALA A 122 -28.06 2.90 -26.60
C ALA A 122 -26.72 2.16 -26.43
N LEU A 123 -25.95 2.01 -27.51
CA LEU A 123 -24.67 1.32 -27.46
C LEU A 123 -23.60 2.14 -26.71
N ILE A 124 -23.60 3.48 -26.86
CA ILE A 124 -22.71 4.36 -26.10
C ILE A 124 -22.99 4.22 -24.60
N LEU A 125 -24.27 4.24 -24.20
CA LEU A 125 -24.66 4.06 -22.80
C LEU A 125 -24.22 2.69 -22.27
N GLN A 126 -24.47 1.60 -23.00
CA GLN A 126 -24.06 0.26 -22.57
C GLN A 126 -22.54 0.17 -22.37
N LYS A 127 -21.76 0.60 -23.36
CA LYS A 127 -20.29 0.62 -23.27
C LYS A 127 -19.79 1.48 -22.10
N SER A 128 -20.49 2.57 -21.79
CA SER A 128 -20.17 3.43 -20.65
C SER A 128 -20.42 2.71 -19.32
N ILE A 129 -21.53 1.98 -19.19
CA ILE A 129 -21.84 1.18 -17.99
C ILE A 129 -20.76 0.11 -17.78
N ASP A 130 -20.42 -0.63 -18.83
CA ASP A 130 -19.40 -1.68 -18.78
C ASP A 130 -18.05 -1.09 -18.36
N TYR A 131 -17.70 0.10 -18.89
CA TYR A 131 -16.45 0.77 -18.56
C TYR A 131 -16.41 1.30 -17.12
N ILE A 132 -17.52 1.82 -16.60
CA ILE A 132 -17.63 2.19 -15.17
C ILE A 132 -17.44 0.95 -14.29
N GLY A 133 -18.07 -0.18 -14.64
CA GLY A 133 -17.87 -1.46 -13.95
C GLY A 133 -16.40 -1.90 -13.94
N TYR A 134 -15.74 -1.81 -15.09
CA TYR A 134 -14.32 -2.07 -15.22
C TYR A 134 -13.46 -1.14 -14.34
N LEU A 135 -13.72 0.17 -14.36
CA LEU A 135 -12.98 1.14 -13.55
C LEU A 135 -13.16 0.89 -12.05
N ASN A 136 -14.36 0.53 -11.61
CA ASN A 136 -14.63 0.18 -10.21
C ASN A 136 -13.84 -1.07 -9.78
N LEU A 137 -13.78 -2.08 -10.64
CA LEU A 137 -12.99 -3.28 -10.37
C LEU A 137 -11.49 -2.97 -10.28
N GLN A 138 -10.97 -2.14 -11.21
CA GLN A 138 -9.57 -1.70 -11.20
C GLN A 138 -9.24 -0.87 -9.96
N LYS A 139 -10.12 0.07 -9.60
CA LYS A 139 -9.98 0.88 -8.38
C LYS A 139 -9.91 -0.01 -7.14
N LYS A 140 -10.84 -0.95 -7.00
CA LYS A 140 -10.85 -1.90 -5.87
C LYS A 140 -9.54 -2.70 -5.80
N LYS A 141 -9.07 -3.21 -6.93
CA LYS A 141 -7.80 -3.95 -6.99
C LYS A 141 -6.62 -3.06 -6.54
N GLN A 142 -6.58 -1.81 -7.00
CA GLN A 142 -5.51 -0.88 -6.63
C GLN A 142 -5.55 -0.53 -5.14
N GLU A 143 -6.73 -0.41 -4.55
CA GLU A 143 -6.90 -0.21 -3.10
C GLU A 143 -6.40 -1.42 -2.30
N GLU A 144 -6.72 -2.64 -2.73
CA GLU A 144 -6.22 -3.89 -2.13
C GLU A 144 -4.69 -3.99 -2.20
N ASP A 145 -4.10 -3.72 -3.37
CA ASP A 145 -2.65 -3.73 -3.57
C ASP A 145 -1.95 -2.66 -2.71
N SER A 146 -2.53 -1.45 -2.63
CA SER A 146 -2.02 -0.38 -1.77
C SER A 146 -2.07 -0.77 -0.29
N ALA A 147 -3.17 -1.36 0.18
CA ALA A 147 -3.30 -1.82 1.55
C ALA A 147 -2.30 -2.93 1.88
N ALA A 148 -2.04 -3.85 0.95
CA ALA A 148 -1.03 -4.90 1.12
C ALA A 148 0.38 -4.30 1.24
N LEU A 149 0.75 -3.37 0.36
CA LEU A 149 2.05 -2.70 0.42
C LEU A 149 2.25 -1.90 1.71
N GLN A 150 1.21 -1.24 2.21
CA GLN A 150 1.28 -0.52 3.49
C GLN A 150 1.54 -1.47 4.66
N LYS A 151 0.92 -2.66 4.67
CA LYS A 151 1.19 -3.70 5.68
C LYS A 151 2.63 -4.19 5.61
N GLU A 152 3.17 -4.40 4.41
CA GLU A 152 4.56 -4.82 4.23
C GLU A 152 5.55 -3.76 4.74
N VAL A 153 5.33 -2.50 4.38
CA VAL A 153 6.14 -1.38 4.88
C VAL A 153 6.10 -1.29 6.41
N ALA A 154 4.92 -1.47 7.01
CA ALA A 154 4.78 -1.49 8.46
C ALA A 154 5.58 -2.64 9.10
N ALA A 155 5.48 -3.85 8.55
CA ALA A 155 6.23 -5.01 9.03
C ALA A 155 7.76 -4.79 8.92
N LEU A 156 8.24 -4.26 7.80
CA LEU A 156 9.65 -3.96 7.59
C LEU A 156 10.16 -2.90 8.57
N ARG A 157 9.36 -1.88 8.89
CA ARG A 157 9.71 -0.87 9.90
C ARG A 157 9.82 -1.46 11.30
N ILE A 158 8.92 -2.38 11.67
CA ILE A 158 9.00 -3.09 12.95
C ILE A 158 10.31 -3.89 13.03
N ILE A 159 10.65 -4.60 11.96
CA ILE A 159 11.89 -5.39 11.89
C ILE A 159 13.11 -4.47 11.99
N GLN A 160 13.16 -3.38 11.22
CA GLN A 160 14.24 -2.39 11.27
C GLN A 160 14.42 -1.86 12.70
N HIS A 161 13.34 -1.44 13.34
CA HIS A 161 13.38 -0.89 14.68
C HIS A 161 13.87 -1.93 15.70
N SER A 162 13.47 -3.19 15.55
CA SER A 162 13.98 -4.30 16.38
C SER A 162 15.50 -4.47 16.24
N TYR A 163 16.04 -4.40 15.03
CA TYR A 163 17.47 -4.46 14.80
C TYR A 163 18.23 -3.26 15.36
N GLU A 164 17.70 -2.04 15.17
CA GLU A 164 18.29 -0.83 15.74
C GLU A 164 18.34 -0.89 17.26
N HIS A 165 17.27 -1.37 17.90
CA HIS A 165 17.23 -1.56 19.35
C HIS A 165 18.23 -2.61 19.85
N MET A 166 18.33 -3.76 19.18
CA MET A 166 19.33 -4.79 19.52
C MET A 166 20.76 -4.27 19.36
N LEU A 167 21.02 -3.48 18.31
CA LEU A 167 22.32 -2.87 18.07
C LEU A 167 22.69 -1.87 19.18
N GLN A 168 21.75 -1.01 19.57
CA GLN A 168 21.94 -0.05 20.67
C GLN A 168 22.21 -0.76 21.99
N HIS A 169 21.47 -1.82 22.32
CA HIS A 169 21.72 -2.64 23.51
C HIS A 169 23.12 -3.29 23.50
N GLN A 170 23.56 -3.78 22.34
CA GLN A 170 24.88 -4.39 22.20
C GLN A 170 26.01 -3.35 22.33
N GLN A 171 25.79 -2.13 21.85
CA GLN A 171 26.75 -1.03 22.00
C GLN A 171 26.77 -0.44 23.42
N ALA A 172 25.62 -0.33 24.08
CA ALA A 172 25.49 0.22 25.43
C ALA A 172 26.01 -0.74 26.51
N ASN A 173 26.03 -2.04 26.24
CA ASN A 173 26.58 -3.05 27.14
C ASN A 173 27.64 -3.90 26.42
N PRO A 174 28.84 -3.33 26.13
CA PRO A 174 29.88 -4.00 25.34
C PRO A 174 30.51 -5.23 26.03
N GLY A 175 30.04 -5.61 27.23
CA GLY A 175 30.74 -6.56 28.09
C GLY A 175 32.12 -6.03 28.52
N PRO A 176 32.83 -6.74 29.41
CA PRO A 176 34.19 -6.38 29.75
C PRO A 176 35.06 -6.40 28.49
N GLU A 177 35.84 -5.34 28.27
CA GLU A 177 36.73 -5.17 27.11
C GLU A 177 37.74 -6.34 26.95
N GLU A 178 38.04 -7.03 28.05
CA GLU A 178 38.86 -8.25 28.14
C GLU A 178 38.25 -9.50 27.47
N ALA A 179 36.96 -9.47 27.13
CA ALA A 179 36.30 -10.55 26.39
C ALA A 179 36.29 -10.33 24.86
N ARG A 180 36.87 -9.22 24.37
CA ARG A 180 36.89 -8.91 22.92
C ARG A 180 37.92 -9.78 22.21
N LEU A 181 37.43 -10.70 21.39
CA LEU A 181 38.25 -11.44 20.44
C LEU A 181 38.96 -10.47 19.50
N THR A 182 40.24 -10.74 19.21
CA THR A 182 40.99 -10.02 18.17
C THR A 182 40.29 -10.20 16.83
N ASP A 183 40.46 -9.24 15.90
CA ASP A 183 39.86 -9.38 14.57
C ASP A 183 40.38 -10.63 13.83
N GLU A 184 41.62 -11.03 14.10
CA GLU A 184 42.16 -12.32 13.65
C GLU A 184 41.38 -13.51 14.22
N ALA A 185 41.07 -13.52 15.53
CA ALA A 185 40.25 -14.57 16.13
C ALA A 185 38.82 -14.59 15.58
N LYS A 186 38.23 -13.42 15.30
CA LYS A 186 36.92 -13.34 14.63
C LYS A 186 36.98 -13.92 13.23
N PHE A 187 38.02 -13.60 12.46
CA PHE A 187 38.20 -14.11 11.10
C PHE A 187 38.38 -15.63 11.10
N GLN A 188 39.23 -16.16 12.00
CA GLN A 188 39.44 -17.60 12.13
C GLN A 188 38.18 -18.35 12.55
N VAL A 189 37.40 -17.79 13.48
CA VAL A 189 36.10 -18.37 13.88
C VAL A 189 35.11 -18.33 12.72
N PHE A 190 35.04 -17.22 11.98
CA PHE A 190 34.18 -17.10 10.81
C PHE A 190 34.56 -18.12 9.72
N GLN A 191 35.86 -18.21 9.41
CA GLN A 191 36.38 -19.17 8.46
C GLN A 191 36.03 -20.61 8.88
N ALA A 192 36.30 -20.99 10.12
CA ALA A 192 35.99 -22.32 10.62
C ALA A 192 34.49 -22.66 10.54
N ILE A 193 33.61 -21.69 10.81
CA ILE A 193 32.17 -21.86 10.63
C ILE A 193 31.82 -22.04 9.15
N MET A 194 32.33 -21.19 8.27
CA MET A 194 32.05 -21.25 6.83
C MET A 194 32.55 -22.55 6.21
N ASP A 195 33.74 -23.01 6.57
CA ASP A 195 34.33 -24.26 6.09
C ASP A 195 33.46 -25.46 6.52
N GLU A 196 33.04 -25.52 7.79
CA GLU A 196 32.15 -26.58 8.29
C GLU A 196 30.77 -26.57 7.58
N MET A 197 30.20 -25.38 7.35
CA MET A 197 28.93 -25.26 6.63
C MET A 197 29.08 -25.66 5.16
N PHE A 198 30.19 -25.31 4.51
CA PHE A 198 30.44 -25.67 3.13
C PHE A 198 30.62 -27.18 2.96
N GLU A 199 31.47 -27.79 3.79
CA GLU A 199 31.70 -29.25 3.79
C GLU A 199 30.41 -30.03 4.00
N THR A 200 29.60 -29.63 5.00
CA THR A 200 28.33 -30.31 5.27
C THR A 200 27.31 -30.09 4.15
N PHE A 201 27.29 -28.91 3.54
CA PHE A 201 26.41 -28.59 2.40
C PHE A 201 26.77 -29.40 1.14
N GLN A 202 28.05 -29.69 0.90
CA GLN A 202 28.48 -30.49 -0.26
C GLN A 202 27.87 -31.90 -0.27
N ASN A 203 27.44 -32.40 0.88
CA ASN A 203 26.81 -33.72 0.99
C ASN A 203 25.33 -33.73 0.55
N ILE A 204 24.75 -32.57 0.24
CA ILE A 204 23.37 -32.47 -0.24
C ILE A 204 23.31 -32.80 -1.74
N PRO A 205 22.48 -33.77 -2.19
CA PRO A 205 22.32 -34.07 -3.60
C PRO A 205 21.75 -32.88 -4.38
N MET A 206 22.45 -32.46 -5.43
CA MET A 206 22.07 -31.29 -6.26
C MET A 206 21.68 -31.65 -7.70
N ASP A 207 21.43 -32.93 -7.99
CA ASP A 207 21.16 -33.42 -9.35
C ASP A 207 19.88 -32.83 -9.98
N ASN A 208 18.93 -32.37 -9.15
CA ASN A 208 17.74 -31.64 -9.59
C ASN A 208 17.15 -30.77 -8.46
N PHE A 209 16.31 -29.81 -8.85
CA PHE A 209 15.69 -28.86 -7.93
C PHE A 209 14.89 -29.52 -6.81
N LYS A 210 14.25 -30.67 -7.06
CA LYS A 210 13.46 -31.39 -6.06
C LYS A 210 14.36 -31.99 -4.97
N GLN A 211 15.50 -32.57 -5.33
CA GLN A 211 16.45 -33.11 -4.37
C GLN A 211 17.08 -32.02 -3.51
N LEU A 212 17.50 -30.90 -4.13
CA LEU A 212 18.03 -29.75 -3.42
C LEU A 212 17.03 -29.18 -2.40
N THR A 213 15.80 -28.91 -2.84
CA THR A 213 14.75 -28.32 -1.98
C THR A 213 14.33 -29.26 -0.84
N THR A 214 14.41 -30.57 -1.06
CA THR A 214 14.13 -31.59 -0.03
C THR A 214 15.29 -31.75 0.96
N GLY A 215 16.53 -31.55 0.52
CA GLY A 215 17.73 -31.73 1.36
C GLY A 215 18.16 -30.49 2.15
N VAL A 216 17.91 -29.28 1.63
CA VAL A 216 18.42 -28.04 2.23
C VAL A 216 17.79 -27.69 3.58
N ILE A 217 16.49 -27.92 3.75
CA ILE A 217 15.79 -27.63 5.01
C ILE A 217 16.26 -28.56 6.13
N PRO A 218 16.27 -29.91 5.96
CA PRO A 218 16.84 -30.81 6.96
C PRO A 218 18.29 -30.51 7.30
N TRP A 219 19.12 -30.19 6.30
CA TRP A 219 20.51 -29.79 6.55
C TRP A 219 20.61 -28.53 7.42
N LEU A 220 19.83 -27.49 7.11
CA LEU A 220 19.84 -26.26 7.90
C LEU A 220 19.40 -26.52 9.34
N GLU A 221 18.36 -27.35 9.52
CA GLU A 221 17.88 -27.74 10.84
C GLU A 221 18.88 -28.60 11.61
N GLU A 222 19.73 -29.39 10.94
CA GLU A 222 20.69 -30.28 11.58
C GLU A 222 22.02 -29.59 11.91
N TYR A 223 22.58 -28.83 10.97
CA TYR A 223 23.96 -28.31 11.04
C TYR A 223 24.05 -26.83 11.43
N CYS A 224 23.02 -26.01 11.19
CA CYS A 224 23.07 -24.57 11.46
C CYS A 224 22.51 -24.15 12.83
N LYS A 225 22.35 -25.11 13.77
CA LYS A 225 21.80 -24.81 15.10
C LYS A 225 22.78 -23.96 15.94
N PRO A 226 22.29 -23.02 16.78
CA PRO A 226 23.15 -22.12 17.57
C PRO A 226 24.20 -22.82 18.45
N HIS A 227 23.89 -24.01 18.97
CA HIS A 227 24.81 -24.76 19.82
C HIS A 227 25.96 -25.41 19.02
N ILE A 228 25.72 -25.80 17.77
CA ILE A 228 26.74 -26.32 16.86
C ILE A 228 27.74 -25.21 16.53
N LEU A 229 27.23 -24.04 16.15
CA LEU A 229 28.07 -22.86 15.88
C LEU A 229 28.90 -22.43 17.10
N ARG A 230 28.31 -22.48 18.31
CA ARG A 230 29.04 -22.23 19.55
C ARG A 230 30.11 -23.28 19.85
N SER A 231 29.87 -24.54 19.48
CA SER A 231 30.85 -25.62 19.63
C SER A 231 32.06 -25.39 18.71
N ILE A 232 31.82 -25.03 17.44
CA ILE A 232 32.88 -24.68 16.48
C ILE A 232 33.68 -23.48 16.99
N LEU A 233 33.00 -22.40 17.40
CA LEU A 233 33.63 -21.22 17.98
C LEU A 233 34.52 -21.57 19.18
N SER A 234 34.00 -22.36 20.12
CA SER A 234 34.75 -22.77 21.31
C SER A 234 35.98 -23.60 20.95
N ARG A 235 35.84 -24.52 19.99
CA ARG A 235 36.93 -25.36 19.49
C ARG A 235 38.01 -24.53 18.81
N THR A 236 37.65 -23.62 17.92
CA THR A 236 38.60 -22.76 17.21
C THR A 236 39.36 -21.86 18.17
N LEU A 237 38.67 -21.22 19.12
CA LEU A 237 39.33 -20.38 20.13
C LEU A 237 40.27 -21.18 21.04
N GLN A 238 39.91 -22.42 21.41
CA GLN A 238 40.82 -23.31 22.13
C GLN A 238 42.06 -23.67 21.30
N GLN A 239 41.89 -24.00 20.02
CA GLN A 239 43.03 -24.31 19.14
C GLN A 239 43.98 -23.11 18.99
N MET A 240 43.43 -21.90 18.82
CA MET A 240 44.22 -20.67 18.74
C MET A 240 45.00 -20.41 20.03
N SER A 241 44.38 -20.62 21.20
CA SER A 241 45.07 -20.43 22.49
C SER A 241 46.20 -21.45 22.67
N HIS A 242 45.99 -22.71 22.28
CA HIS A 242 47.02 -23.75 22.31
C HIS A 242 48.19 -23.44 21.35
N ALA A 243 47.93 -22.93 20.15
CA ALA A 243 48.95 -22.55 19.18
C ALA A 243 49.86 -21.43 19.71
N GLN A 244 49.26 -20.39 20.33
CA GLN A 244 50.03 -19.30 20.95
C GLN A 244 50.95 -19.77 22.09
N VAL A 245 50.54 -20.78 22.85
CA VAL A 245 51.36 -21.36 23.93
C VAL A 245 52.55 -22.15 23.35
N GLN A 246 52.33 -22.90 22.27
CA GLN A 246 53.39 -23.67 21.62
C GLN A 246 54.45 -22.78 20.95
N ASP A 247 54.03 -21.69 20.31
CA ASP A 247 54.98 -20.75 19.66
C ASP A 247 55.86 -20.05 20.70
N LYS A 248 55.29 -19.67 21.86
CA LYS A 248 56.07 -19.11 22.97
C LYS A 248 57.09 -20.09 23.56
N GLN A 249 56.76 -21.38 23.64
CA GLN A 249 57.68 -22.41 24.13
C GLN A 249 58.84 -22.68 23.15
N LYS A 250 58.56 -22.66 21.84
CA LYS A 250 59.61 -22.82 20.80
C LYS A 250 60.57 -21.64 20.75
N GLN A 251 60.06 -20.41 20.93
CA GLN A 251 60.89 -19.20 20.97
C GLN A 251 61.86 -19.23 22.17
N GLN A 252 61.40 -19.67 23.35
CA GLN A 252 62.24 -19.80 24.55
C GLN A 252 63.31 -20.90 24.44
N GLN A 253 63.08 -21.96 23.66
CA GLN A 253 64.10 -22.98 23.42
C GLN A 253 65.18 -22.53 22.43
N GLN A 254 64.83 -21.75 21.41
CA GLN A 254 65.82 -21.18 20.47
C GLN A 254 66.70 -20.10 21.12
N ASP A 255 66.13 -19.26 21.99
CA ASP A 255 66.91 -18.25 22.71
C ASP A 255 67.88 -18.88 23.73
N ASN A 256 67.58 -20.08 24.23
CA ASN A 256 68.41 -20.79 25.20
C ASN A 256 69.54 -21.62 24.55
N GLU A 257 69.41 -21.98 23.27
CA GLU A 257 70.48 -22.64 22.49
C GLU A 257 71.45 -21.64 21.82
N GLY A 258 71.07 -20.36 21.69
CA GLY A 258 71.91 -19.31 21.10
C GLY A 258 72.98 -18.71 22.03
N PHE A 259 73.07 -19.15 23.29
CA PHE A 259 73.98 -18.59 24.31
C PHE A 259 74.95 -19.61 24.94
N SER A 260 75.03 -20.83 24.41
CA SER A 260 75.96 -21.88 24.86
C SER A 260 77.14 -22.03 23.91
#